data_AF-A0A6G0Z0L6-F1
#
_entry.id   AF-A0A6G0Z0L6-F1
#
_cell.length_a   1.000
_cell.length_b   1.000
_cell.length_c   1.000
_cell.angle_alpha   90.00
_cell.angle_beta   90.00
_cell.angle_gamma   90.00
#
_symmetry.space_group_name_H-M   'P 1'
#
loop_
_entity.id
_entity.type
_entity.pdbx_description
1 polymer ?
#
loop_
_entity_poly.entity_id
_entity_poly.type
_entity_poly.pdbx_seq_one_letter_code
_entity_poly.pdbx_strand_id
1 'polypeptide(L)'
;MRDFSKTPLHSETDLNNWLKFYEVDTPLVGLGYLVSHDPDLDLRPQHFHLFSNHGVGGHYHYDTAPTTVKYTAYLNVAKQLIRVDQPEVAPLFGKD
;
A
#
# COMPACT_ATOMS: atom_id res chain seq x y z
N MET A 1 -1.83 -10.87 2.89
CA MET A 1 -0.64 -11.59 2.37
C MET A 1 -0.77 -13.06 2.71
N ARG A 2 -0.15 -13.95 1.92
CA ARG A 2 -0.01 -15.38 2.24
C ARG A 2 1.23 -15.62 3.12
N ASP A 3 1.48 -16.87 3.53
CA ASP A 3 2.73 -17.25 4.21
C ASP A 3 3.96 -16.80 3.40
N PHE A 4 5.04 -16.46 4.10
CA PHE A 4 6.27 -15.98 3.47
C PHE A 4 6.75 -16.91 2.35
N SER A 5 7.30 -16.31 1.29
CA SER A 5 7.90 -17.06 0.20
C SER A 5 9.00 -18.00 0.72
N LYS A 6 9.02 -19.24 0.21
CA LYS A 6 10.07 -20.22 0.55
C LYS A 6 11.39 -19.96 -0.18
N THR A 7 11.37 -19.09 -1.18
CA THR A 7 12.53 -18.67 -1.96
C THR A 7 12.58 -17.15 -2.02
N PRO A 8 13.77 -16.54 -2.11
CA PRO A 8 13.88 -15.10 -2.30
C PRO A 8 13.10 -14.64 -3.54
N LEU A 9 12.49 -13.47 -3.44
CA LEU A 9 11.89 -12.76 -4.56
C LEU A 9 12.93 -11.73 -5.00
N HIS A 10 13.23 -11.65 -6.30
CA HIS A 10 14.32 -10.82 -6.80
C HIS A 10 13.85 -9.62 -7.63
N SER A 11 12.55 -9.54 -7.90
CA SER A 11 11.96 -8.52 -8.74
C SER A 11 10.52 -8.19 -8.35
N GLU A 12 10.04 -7.04 -8.81
CA GLU A 12 8.63 -6.64 -8.73
C GLU A 12 7.69 -7.69 -9.37
N THR A 13 8.13 -8.31 -10.47
CA THR A 13 7.40 -9.39 -11.13
C THR A 13 7.28 -10.63 -10.24
N ASP A 14 8.37 -11.03 -9.58
CA ASP A 14 8.33 -12.17 -8.64
C ASP A 14 7.39 -11.87 -7.47
N LEU A 15 7.45 -10.65 -6.94
CA LEU A 15 6.57 -10.19 -5.89
C LEU A 15 5.11 -10.23 -6.32
N ASN A 16 4.77 -9.67 -7.47
CA ASN A 16 3.40 -9.64 -7.97
C ASN A 16 2.86 -11.04 -8.28
N ASN A 17 3.68 -11.95 -8.80
CA ASN A 17 3.29 -13.35 -8.96
C ASN A 17 3.03 -14.05 -7.61
N TRP A 18 3.78 -13.67 -6.57
CA TRP A 18 3.58 -14.16 -5.21
C TRP A 18 2.40 -13.49 -4.48
N LEU A 19 2.05 -12.25 -4.80
CA LEU A 19 0.88 -11.57 -4.24
C LEU A 19 -0.42 -12.21 -4.73
N LYS A 20 -1.54 -11.80 -4.12
CA LYS A 20 -2.89 -12.16 -4.55
C LYS A 20 -3.64 -10.87 -4.78
N PHE A 21 -4.04 -10.65 -6.02
CA PHE A 21 -4.80 -9.48 -6.44
C PHE A 21 -6.28 -9.82 -6.51
N TYR A 22 -7.10 -8.87 -6.09
CA TYR A 22 -8.55 -9.01 -6.05
C TYR A 22 -9.16 -7.69 -6.51
N GLU A 23 -10.14 -7.79 -7.40
CA GLU A 23 -11.12 -6.73 -7.57
C GLU A 23 -12.17 -6.88 -6.46
N VAL A 24 -12.53 -5.77 -5.82
CA VAL A 24 -13.44 -5.76 -4.66
C VAL A 24 -14.47 -4.66 -4.80
N ASP A 25 -15.67 -4.92 -4.29
CA ASP A 25 -16.79 -3.99 -4.37
C ASP A 25 -16.77 -2.93 -3.24
N THR A 26 -17.30 -1.76 -3.57
CA THR A 26 -17.59 -0.68 -2.62
C THR A 26 -18.86 -0.95 -1.81
N PRO A 27 -19.07 -0.35 -0.62
CA PRO A 27 -18.22 0.64 0.04
C PRO A 27 -17.02 0.03 0.76
N LEU A 28 -15.91 0.78 0.78
CA LEU A 28 -14.68 0.44 1.49
C LEU A 28 -14.27 1.64 2.34
N VAL A 29 -13.70 1.37 3.53
CA VAL A 29 -13.06 2.39 4.36
C VAL A 29 -11.55 2.22 4.23
N GLY A 30 -10.87 3.29 3.83
CA GLY A 30 -9.42 3.30 3.67
C GLY A 30 -8.72 4.03 4.81
N LEU A 31 -7.58 3.49 5.23
CA LEU A 31 -6.64 4.12 6.15
C LEU A 31 -5.25 4.09 5.52
N GLY A 32 -4.57 5.23 5.55
CA GLY A 32 -3.27 5.34 4.92
C GLY A 32 -2.67 6.71 5.05
N TYR A 33 -1.55 6.87 4.36
CA TYR A 33 -0.79 8.11 4.33
C TYR A 33 -0.19 8.35 2.95
N LEU A 34 0.19 9.61 2.73
CA LEU A 34 0.86 10.11 1.55
C LEU A 34 2.03 10.96 2.01
N VAL A 35 3.17 10.85 1.33
CA VAL A 35 4.34 11.69 1.53
C VAL A 35 4.69 12.30 0.18
N SER A 36 4.74 13.63 0.11
CA SER A 36 5.02 14.35 -1.14
C SER A 36 6.49 14.33 -1.56
N HIS A 37 7.41 14.11 -0.60
CA HIS A 37 8.85 14.10 -0.84
C HIS A 37 9.55 13.24 0.22
N ASP A 38 10.45 12.36 -0.21
CA ASP A 38 11.31 11.57 0.68
C ASP A 38 12.62 12.33 0.95
N PRO A 39 12.89 12.74 2.21
CA PRO A 39 14.13 13.42 2.59
C PRO A 39 15.27 12.43 2.88
N ASP A 40 15.46 11.45 2.00
CA ASP A 40 16.44 10.36 2.10
C ASP A 40 16.24 9.41 3.31
N LEU A 41 14.98 9.17 3.71
CA LEU A 41 14.61 8.27 4.81
C LEU A 41 14.06 6.92 4.33
N ASP A 42 14.22 6.62 3.04
CA ASP A 42 13.73 5.40 2.40
C ASP A 42 12.23 5.20 2.66
N LEU A 43 11.45 6.26 2.47
CA LEU A 43 10.03 6.26 2.72
C LEU A 43 9.28 5.50 1.62
N ARG A 44 8.09 5.00 1.97
CA ARG A 44 7.10 4.56 0.99
C ARG A 44 6.20 5.77 0.68
N PRO A 45 6.14 6.28 -0.57
CA PRO A 45 5.46 7.54 -0.87
C PRO A 45 3.96 7.53 -0.59
N GLN A 46 3.33 6.37 -0.75
CA GLN A 46 1.93 6.16 -0.42
C GLN A 46 1.74 4.78 0.22
N HIS A 47 0.75 4.64 1.09
CA HIS A 47 0.33 3.32 1.56
C HIS A 47 -1.10 3.40 2.10
N PHE A 48 -2.03 2.71 1.45
CA PHE A 48 -3.41 2.60 1.91
C PHE A 48 -3.83 1.15 2.05
N HIS A 49 -4.45 0.84 3.18
CA HIS A 49 -5.15 -0.41 3.40
C HIS A 49 -6.65 -0.14 3.52
N LEU A 50 -7.45 -1.03 2.95
CA LEU A 50 -8.92 -0.97 2.96
C LEU A 50 -9.49 -2.06 3.86
N PHE A 51 -10.66 -1.78 4.41
CA PHE A 51 -11.51 -2.76 5.09
C PHE A 51 -12.99 -2.45 4.84
N SER A 52 -13.85 -3.44 5.11
CA SER A 52 -15.30 -3.32 4.96
C SER A 52 -16.06 -4.07 6.05
N ASN A 53 -17.37 -3.83 6.12
CA ASN A 53 -18.30 -4.62 6.94
C ASN A 53 -18.82 -5.88 6.22
N HIS A 54 -18.39 -6.11 4.97
CA HIS A 54 -18.79 -7.24 4.14
C HIS A 54 -17.65 -8.23 3.87
N GLY A 55 -16.58 -8.14 4.67
CA GLY A 55 -15.53 -9.16 4.73
C GLY A 55 -14.45 -9.04 3.67
N VAL A 56 -14.33 -7.88 3.00
CA VAL A 56 -13.22 -7.60 2.07
C VAL A 56 -12.30 -6.51 2.62
N GLY A 57 -11.02 -6.61 2.29
CA GLY A 57 -10.01 -5.67 2.72
C GLY A 57 -8.63 -6.11 2.25
N GLY A 58 -7.65 -5.23 2.39
CA GLY A 58 -6.29 -5.49 1.93
C GLY A 58 -5.57 -4.23 1.49
N HIS A 59 -4.48 -4.44 0.76
CA HIS A 59 -3.68 -3.36 0.18
C HIS A 59 -4.41 -2.73 -1.02
N TYR A 60 -4.51 -1.41 -1.06
CA TYR A 60 -5.13 -0.69 -2.17
C TYR A 60 -4.10 -0.39 -3.27
N HIS A 61 -4.41 -0.78 -4.51
CA HIS A 61 -3.62 -0.43 -5.68
C HIS A 61 -4.24 0.72 -6.49
N TYR A 62 -5.43 0.51 -7.04
CA TYR A 62 -6.17 1.49 -7.84
C TYR A 62 -7.63 1.04 -8.02
N ASP A 63 -8.52 1.94 -8.43
CA ASP A 63 -9.86 1.56 -8.90
C ASP A 63 -9.86 0.98 -10.31
N THR A 64 -10.83 0.11 -10.57
CA THR A 64 -11.07 -0.51 -11.89
C THR A 64 -12.31 0.05 -12.59
N ALA A 65 -12.99 1.04 -11.99
CA ALA A 65 -14.19 1.68 -12.52
C ALA A 65 -14.08 3.23 -12.51
N PRO A 66 -13.12 3.80 -13.26
CA PRO A 66 -12.72 5.21 -13.15
C PRO A 66 -13.82 6.22 -13.52
N THR A 67 -14.83 5.80 -14.28
CA THR A 67 -15.94 6.67 -14.69
C THR A 67 -17.02 6.81 -13.62
N THR A 68 -17.09 5.88 -12.66
CA THR A 68 -18.16 5.82 -11.65
C THR A 68 -17.65 5.87 -10.22
N VAL A 69 -16.37 5.60 -9.99
CA VAL A 69 -15.74 5.61 -8.67
C VAL A 69 -15.92 6.97 -7.97
N LYS A 70 -16.12 6.94 -6.66
CA LYS A 70 -16.24 8.14 -5.82
C LYS A 70 -15.38 7.98 -4.58
N TYR A 71 -14.60 9.01 -4.28
CA TYR A 71 -13.77 9.08 -3.09
C TYR A 71 -14.24 10.20 -2.18
N THR A 72 -14.22 9.96 -0.87
CA THR A 72 -14.35 11.00 0.16
C THR A 72 -13.21 10.79 1.13
N ALA A 73 -12.38 11.82 1.30
CA ALA A 73 -11.18 11.74 2.13
C ALA A 73 -11.20 12.84 3.19
N TYR A 74 -10.88 12.45 4.43
CA TYR A 74 -10.64 13.36 5.53
C TYR A 74 -9.17 13.23 5.92
N LEU A 75 -8.36 14.20 5.51
CA LEU A 75 -6.91 14.18 5.67
C LEU A 75 -6.45 15.33 6.57
N ASN A 76 -5.31 15.15 7.21
CA ASN A 76 -4.63 16.20 7.97
C ASN A 76 -3.12 16.12 7.72
N VAL A 77 -2.41 17.22 7.97
CA VAL A 77 -0.96 17.30 7.76
C VAL A 77 -0.22 16.88 9.02
N ALA A 78 0.64 15.88 8.91
CA ALA A 78 1.52 15.46 10.00
C ALA A 78 2.57 16.56 10.29
N LYS A 79 2.77 16.88 11.57
CA LYS A 79 3.75 17.89 11.99
C LYS A 79 5.15 17.33 12.19
N GLN A 80 5.25 16.03 12.40
CA GLN A 80 6.49 15.32 12.68
C GLN A 80 6.44 13.96 11.99
N LEU A 81 7.60 13.52 11.49
CA LEU A 81 7.83 12.18 10.97
C LEU A 81 8.92 11.55 11.82
N ILE A 82 8.68 10.33 12.29
CA ILE A 82 9.64 9.55 13.06
C ILE A 82 9.94 8.29 12.26
N ARG A 83 11.19 8.15 11.80
CA ARG A 83 11.66 6.92 11.17
C ARG A 83 12.19 6.00 12.25
N VAL A 84 11.54 4.85 12.42
CA VAL A 84 11.95 3.80 13.36
C VAL A 84 12.53 2.66 12.55
N ASP A 85 13.67 2.12 13.00
CA ASP A 85 14.29 0.90 12.46
C ASP A 85 14.39 0.92 10.92
N GLN A 86 15.14 1.90 10.39
CA GLN A 86 15.39 1.96 8.95
C GLN A 86 16.30 0.80 8.53
N PRO A 87 15.91 -0.02 7.53
CA PRO A 87 16.78 -1.07 7.02
C PRO A 87 18.13 -0.51 6.59
N GLU A 88 19.21 -1.19 6.94
CA GLU A 88 20.58 -0.83 6.50
C GLU A 88 20.73 -0.88 4.97
N VAL A 89 19.95 -1.76 4.33
CA VAL A 89 19.88 -1.91 2.88
C VAL A 89 18.45 -1.62 2.44
N ALA A 90 18.27 -0.56 1.67
CA ALA A 90 16.96 -0.18 1.13
C ALA A 90 16.43 -1.27 0.19
N PRO A 91 15.12 -1.60 0.24
CA PRO A 91 14.51 -2.56 -0.68
C PRO A 91 14.50 -1.98 -2.10
N LEU A 92 14.82 -2.83 -3.07
CA LEU A 92 14.88 -2.44 -4.49
C LEU A 92 13.49 -2.37 -5.16
N PHE A 93 12.48 -3.03 -4.58
CA PHE A 93 11.13 -3.19 -5.14
C PHE A 93 10.10 -3.43 -4.01
N GLY A 94 8.81 -3.52 -4.33
CA GLY A 94 7.74 -3.84 -3.37
C GLY A 94 7.26 -2.67 -2.53
N LYS A 95 7.45 -1.44 -3.03
CA LYS A 95 6.91 -0.21 -2.43
C LYS A 95 5.53 0.18 -2.97
N ASP A 96 5.00 -0.59 -3.92
CA ASP A 96 3.66 -0.39 -4.49
C ASP A 96 2.58 -0.96 -3.60
#